data_AF-A0AAD8IM57-F1
#
_entry.id   AF-A0AAD8IM57-F1
#
_cell.length_a   1.000
_cell.length_b   1.000
_cell.length_c   1.000
_cell.angle_alpha   90.00
_cell.angle_beta   90.00
_cell.angle_gamma   90.00
#
_symmetry.space_group_name_H-M   'P 1'
#
loop_
_entity.id
_entity.type
_entity.pdbx_description
1 polymer ?
#
loop_
_entity_poly.entity_id
_entity_poly.type
_entity_poly.pdbx_seq_one_letter_code
_entity_poly.pdbx_strand_id
1 'polypeptide(L)'
;MFFYNFEDCTFEWLYRPQAHEPYSPDTVNYIMSLDAEQDIELLKFYGWDLPRECARILRISTMLLKKGAEKGLSPHAIGNIMCMQTLKQESVVEPGISEATYLESVSSLMDSRLNGLFP
;
A
#
# COMPACT_ATOMS: atom_id res chain seq x y z
N MET A 1 -12.77 -13.66 -16.15
CA MET A 1 -12.84 -12.53 -15.21
C MET A 1 -11.77 -12.77 -14.16
N PHE A 2 -10.59 -12.18 -14.33
CA PHE A 2 -9.49 -12.35 -13.38
C PHE A 2 -9.72 -11.37 -12.23
N PHE A 3 -9.96 -11.89 -11.03
CA PHE A 3 -9.94 -11.10 -9.82
C PHE A 3 -8.46 -10.94 -9.43
N TYR A 4 -7.92 -9.72 -9.55
CA TYR A 4 -6.62 -9.39 -8.98
C TYR A 4 -6.77 -9.32 -7.46
N ASN A 5 -6.62 -10.48 -6.80
CA ASN A 5 -6.71 -10.58 -5.36
C ASN A 5 -5.29 -10.52 -4.78
N PHE A 6 -5.10 -9.75 -3.71
CA PHE A 6 -3.77 -9.55 -3.09
C PHE A 6 -3.20 -10.84 -2.46
N GLU A 7 -4.05 -11.88 -2.33
CA GLU A 7 -3.75 -13.17 -1.69
C GLU A 7 -2.65 -14.00 -2.36
N ASP A 8 -2.35 -13.76 -3.64
CA ASP A 8 -1.37 -14.59 -4.37
C ASP A 8 0.06 -14.02 -4.29
N CYS A 9 0.27 -12.91 -3.57
CA CYS A 9 1.58 -12.31 -3.40
C CYS A 9 2.22 -12.71 -2.06
N THR A 10 3.04 -13.77 -2.10
CA THR A 10 3.99 -14.06 -1.02
C THR A 10 5.26 -13.24 -1.24
N PHE A 11 5.55 -12.33 -0.31
CA PHE A 11 6.83 -11.65 -0.28
C PHE A 11 7.87 -12.54 0.40
N GLU A 12 8.58 -13.36 -0.36
CA GLU A 12 9.61 -14.28 0.15
C GLU A 12 10.71 -13.58 0.98
N TRP A 13 10.98 -12.31 0.67
CA TRP A 13 11.96 -11.51 1.42
C TRP A 13 11.49 -11.18 2.84
N LEU A 14 10.21 -11.35 3.19
CA LEU A 14 9.72 -11.14 4.56
C LEU A 14 10.38 -12.07 5.57
N TYR A 15 10.82 -13.26 5.14
CA TYR A 15 11.45 -14.25 6.02
C TYR A 15 12.96 -14.01 6.20
N ARG A 16 13.52 -12.99 5.55
CA ARG A 16 14.94 -12.65 5.67
C ARG A 16 15.17 -11.76 6.90
N PRO A 17 16.26 -11.97 7.66
CA PRO A 17 16.59 -11.12 8.81
C PRO A 17 16.61 -9.62 8.47
N GLN A 18 17.09 -9.27 7.27
CA GLN A 18 17.18 -7.89 6.79
C GLN A 18 15.81 -7.19 6.71
N ALA A 19 14.72 -7.92 6.51
CA ALA A 19 13.39 -7.32 6.47
C ALA A 19 12.90 -6.87 7.85
N HIS A 20 13.53 -7.32 8.93
CA HIS A 20 13.16 -6.90 10.29
C HIS A 20 13.83 -5.60 10.72
N GLU A 21 14.84 -5.14 9.98
CA GLU A 21 15.52 -3.87 10.26
C GLU A 21 14.70 -2.68 9.71
N PRO A 22 14.53 -1.59 10.48
CA PRO A 22 13.92 -0.37 9.96
C PRO A 22 14.68 0.20 8.75
N TYR A 23 13.98 0.96 7.91
CA TYR A 23 14.61 1.66 6.80
C TYR A 23 15.62 2.71 7.28
N SER A 24 16.68 2.91 6.49
CA SER A 24 17.61 4.02 6.72
C SER A 24 16.92 5.38 6.49
N PRO A 25 17.41 6.48 7.09
CA PRO A 25 16.85 7.81 6.87
C PRO A 25 16.75 8.21 5.39
N ASP A 26 17.78 7.90 4.59
CA ASP A 26 17.76 8.17 3.14
C ASP A 26 16.66 7.38 2.42
N THR A 27 16.43 6.13 2.83
CA THR A 27 15.36 5.30 2.28
C THR A 27 13.99 5.80 2.69
N VAL A 28 13.83 6.27 3.93
CA VAL A 28 12.59 6.91 4.38
C VAL A 28 12.31 8.16 3.56
N ASN A 29 13.31 9.02 3.33
CA ASN A 29 13.18 10.21 2.49
C ASN A 29 12.74 9.85 1.05
N TYR A 30 13.34 8.81 0.48
CA TYR A 30 12.94 8.28 -0.83
C TYR A 30 11.47 7.81 -0.81
N ILE A 31 11.08 7.00 0.18
CA ILE A 31 9.70 6.51 0.33
C ILE A 31 8.72 7.68 0.41
N MET A 32 9.04 8.73 1.17
CA MET A 32 8.16 9.91 1.28
C MET A 32 8.00 10.66 -0.03
N SER A 33 9.00 10.61 -0.92
CA SER A 33 8.96 11.26 -2.23
C SER A 33 8.12 10.56 -3.29
N LEU A 34 7.76 9.28 -3.07
CA LEU A 34 6.96 8.51 -4.04
C LEU A 34 5.60 9.15 -4.32
N ASP A 35 5.09 9.08 -5.55
CA ASP A 35 3.77 9.60 -5.89
C ASP A 35 3.05 8.63 -6.83
N ALA A 36 2.04 7.95 -6.30
CA ALA A 36 1.30 6.93 -7.03
C ALA A 36 0.57 7.50 -8.27
N GLU A 37 0.11 8.76 -8.25
CA GLU A 37 -0.55 9.34 -9.42
C GLU A 37 0.47 9.63 -10.53
N GLN A 38 1.64 10.17 -10.17
CA GLN A 38 2.73 10.39 -11.13
C GLN A 38 3.18 9.07 -11.76
N ASP A 39 3.29 8.00 -10.95
CA ASP A 39 3.65 6.66 -11.44
C ASP A 39 2.59 6.11 -12.41
N ILE A 40 1.29 6.27 -12.10
CA ILE A 40 0.18 5.84 -12.97
C ILE A 40 0.16 6.63 -14.27
N GLU A 41 0.34 7.95 -14.21
CA GLU A 41 0.42 8.82 -15.39
C GLU A 41 1.62 8.46 -16.27
N LEU A 42 2.76 8.16 -15.67
CA LEU A 42 3.97 7.75 -16.37
C LEU A 42 3.76 6.42 -17.10
N LEU A 43 3.15 5.43 -16.44
CA LEU A 43 2.81 4.13 -17.06
C LEU A 43 1.86 4.33 -18.26
N LYS A 44 0.84 5.17 -18.09
CA LYS A 44 -0.09 5.52 -19.16
C LYS A 44 0.61 6.23 -20.33
N PHE A 45 1.55 7.14 -20.05
CA PHE A 45 2.34 7.82 -21.07
C PHE A 45 3.14 6.83 -21.94
N TYR A 46 3.68 5.76 -21.33
CA TYR A 46 4.36 4.68 -22.04
C TYR A 46 3.42 3.63 -22.67
N GLY A 47 2.11 3.91 -22.70
CA GLY A 47 1.12 3.05 -23.34
C GLY A 47 0.55 1.95 -22.45
N TRP A 48 0.86 1.94 -21.16
CA TRP A 48 0.27 1.01 -20.21
C TRP A 48 -0.85 1.69 -19.40
N ASP A 49 -2.08 1.57 -19.88
CA ASP A 49 -3.26 2.01 -19.13
C ASP A 49 -3.61 0.97 -18.06
N LEU A 50 -3.35 1.31 -16.79
CA LEU A 50 -3.57 0.40 -15.67
C LEU A 50 -5.07 0.19 -15.43
N PRO A 51 -5.53 -1.07 -15.29
CA PRO A 51 -6.87 -1.34 -14.79
C PRO A 51 -7.11 -0.63 -13.46
N ARG A 52 -8.36 -0.18 -13.23
CA ARG A 52 -8.73 0.59 -12.04
C ARG A 52 -8.32 -0.12 -10.75
N GLU A 53 -8.51 -1.43 -10.69
CA GLU A 53 -8.18 -2.27 -9.54
C GLU A 53 -6.66 -2.31 -9.29
N CYS A 54 -5.85 -2.40 -10.35
CA CYS A 54 -4.39 -2.35 -10.25
C CYS A 54 -3.90 -0.97 -9.77
N ALA A 55 -4.45 0.10 -10.33
CA ALA A 55 -4.15 1.47 -9.92
C ALA A 55 -4.54 1.70 -8.44
N ARG A 56 -5.67 1.16 -8.00
CA ARG A 56 -6.08 1.21 -6.59
C ARG A 56 -5.10 0.47 -5.68
N ILE A 57 -4.66 -0.72 -6.05
CA ILE A 57 -3.66 -1.48 -5.27
C ILE A 57 -2.38 -0.65 -5.14
N LEU A 58 -1.88 -0.06 -6.24
CA LEU A 58 -0.70 0.80 -6.20
C LEU A 58 -0.85 1.97 -5.22
N ARG A 59 -1.98 2.69 -5.28
CA ARG A 59 -2.27 3.81 -4.35
C ARG A 59 -2.26 3.38 -2.90
N ILE A 60 -2.99 2.30 -2.59
CA ILE A 60 -3.11 1.76 -1.22
C ILE A 60 -1.76 1.26 -0.72
N SER A 61 -1.01 0.53 -1.54
CA SER A 61 0.31 0.02 -1.18
C SER A 61 1.33 1.14 -0.95
N THR A 62 1.35 2.17 -1.79
CA THR A 62 2.21 3.34 -1.62
C THR A 62 1.84 4.11 -0.35
N MET A 63 0.55 4.28 -0.07
CA MET A 63 0.06 4.93 1.15
C MET A 63 0.49 4.17 2.41
N LEU A 64 0.30 2.85 2.44
CA LEU A 64 0.70 2.01 3.56
C LEU A 64 2.23 2.04 3.76
N LEU A 65 3.00 1.97 2.68
CA LEU A 65 4.46 2.02 2.75
C LEU A 65 4.93 3.34 3.36
N LYS A 66 4.37 4.47 2.93
CA LYS A 66 4.69 5.79 3.50
C LYS A 66 4.34 5.86 4.99
N LYS A 67 3.08 5.60 5.36
CA LYS A 67 2.64 5.69 6.77
C LYS A 67 3.42 4.74 7.68
N GLY A 68 3.74 3.53 7.20
CA GLY A 68 4.55 2.58 7.95
C GLY A 68 6.00 3.03 8.12
N ALA A 69 6.64 3.51 7.05
CA ALA A 69 8.01 4.00 7.11
C ALA A 69 8.16 5.26 7.99
N GLU A 70 7.19 6.17 7.96
CA GLU A 70 7.16 7.37 8.82
C GLU A 70 7.11 6.99 10.32
N LYS A 71 6.40 5.90 10.63
CA LYS A 71 6.32 5.32 11.99
C LYS A 71 7.53 4.46 12.37
N GLY A 72 8.54 4.35 11.51
CA GLY A 72 9.73 3.53 11.76
C GLY A 72 9.46 2.02 11.70
N LEU A 73 8.37 1.58 11.06
CA LEU A 73 8.09 0.16 10.88
C LEU A 73 9.10 -0.47 9.92
N SER A 74 9.46 -1.72 10.20
CA SER A 74 10.32 -2.51 9.33
C SER A 74 9.59 -2.97 8.05
N PRO A 75 10.32 -3.29 6.96
CA PRO A 75 9.75 -3.94 5.79
C PRO A 75 8.89 -5.15 6.12
N HIS A 76 9.31 -5.95 7.11
CA HIS A 76 8.59 -7.12 7.58
C HIS A 76 7.23 -6.75 8.16
N ALA A 77 7.16 -5.75 9.05
CA ALA A 77 5.91 -5.31 9.63
C ALA A 77 4.96 -4.77 8.55
N ILE A 78 5.47 -3.92 7.66
CA ILE A 78 4.69 -3.31 6.56
C ILE A 78 4.17 -4.37 5.60
N GLY A 79 5.03 -5.28 5.14
CA GLY A 79 4.65 -6.33 4.20
C GLY A 79 3.65 -7.33 4.78
N ASN A 80 3.77 -7.67 6.07
CA ASN A 80 2.73 -8.47 6.74
C ASN A 80 1.38 -7.76 6.74
N ILE A 81 1.33 -6.45 7.04
CA ILE A 81 0.08 -5.68 6.99
C ILE A 81 -0.51 -5.69 5.58
N MET A 82 0.34 -5.58 4.56
CA MET A 82 -0.07 -5.62 3.16
C MET A 82 -0.71 -6.98 2.80
N CYS A 83 -0.15 -8.09 3.31
CA CYS A 83 -0.67 -9.45 3.12
C CYS A 83 -1.87 -9.80 4.02
N MET A 84 -2.18 -9.02 5.07
CA MET A 84 -3.31 -9.29 5.96
C MET A 84 -4.65 -9.02 5.27
N GLN A 85 -5.66 -9.86 5.55
CA GLN A 85 -7.03 -9.76 5.03
C GLN A 85 -7.73 -8.41 5.28
N THR A 86 -7.17 -7.56 6.12
CA THR A 86 -7.65 -6.21 6.44
C THR A 86 -7.93 -5.35 5.21
N LEU A 87 -7.05 -5.39 4.19
CA LEU A 87 -7.26 -4.64 2.94
C LEU A 87 -8.25 -5.33 1.99
N LYS A 88 -8.57 -6.62 2.21
CA LYS A 88 -9.55 -7.34 1.40
C LYS A 88 -10.97 -6.82 1.60
N GLN A 89 -11.36 -6.51 2.84
CA GLN A 89 -12.75 -6.11 3.12
C GLN A 89 -13.07 -4.72 2.56
N GLU A 90 -12.07 -3.85 2.41
CA GLU A 90 -12.26 -2.53 1.81
C GLU A 90 -12.37 -2.60 0.28
N SER A 91 -11.79 -3.62 -0.36
CA SER A 91 -11.88 -3.79 -1.83
C SER A 91 -13.30 -4.02 -2.36
N VAL A 92 -14.26 -4.30 -1.48
CA VAL A 92 -15.70 -4.31 -1.79
C VAL A 92 -16.19 -2.87 -1.85
N VAL A 93 -15.98 -2.25 -3.02
CA VAL A 93 -16.51 -0.90 -3.28
C VAL A 93 -18.03 -0.94 -3.27
N GLU A 94 -18.65 -0.20 -2.35
CA GLU A 94 -20.06 0.11 -2.48
C GLU A 94 -20.27 0.95 -3.76
N PRO A 95 -21.16 0.53 -4.68
CA PRO A 95 -21.38 1.27 -5.91
C PRO A 95 -21.91 2.67 -5.61
N GLY A 96 -21.16 3.72 -5.97
CA GLY A 96 -21.59 5.12 -5.89
C GLY A 96 -20.61 6.08 -5.20
N ILE A 97 -19.58 5.58 -4.52
CA ILE A 97 -18.53 6.41 -3.93
C ILE A 97 -17.42 6.73 -4.94
N SER A 98 -16.92 7.97 -4.89
CA SER A 98 -15.77 8.40 -5.71
C SER A 98 -14.49 7.70 -5.26
N GLU A 99 -13.54 7.50 -6.17
CA GLU A 99 -12.25 6.87 -5.83
C GLU A 99 -11.51 7.67 -4.75
N ALA A 100 -11.56 9.00 -4.80
CA ALA A 100 -10.95 9.86 -3.79
C ALA A 100 -11.57 9.64 -2.40
N THR A 101 -12.91 9.63 -2.30
CA THR A 101 -13.62 9.37 -1.04
C THR A 101 -13.27 8.00 -0.47
N TYR A 102 -13.18 7.00 -1.34
CA TYR A 102 -12.77 5.65 -0.96
C TYR A 102 -11.34 5.63 -0.39
N LEU A 103 -10.38 6.25 -1.09
CA LEU A 103 -8.98 6.29 -0.65
C LEU A 103 -8.79 7.06 0.66
N GLU A 104 -9.54 8.14 0.88
CA GLU A 104 -9.53 8.84 2.18
C GLU A 104 -10.05 7.98 3.32
N SER A 105 -11.11 7.19 3.07
CA SER A 105 -11.64 6.25 4.06
C SER A 105 -10.60 5.18 4.42
N VAL A 106 -9.92 4.62 3.40
CA VAL A 106 -8.82 3.66 3.58
C VAL A 106 -7.67 4.30 4.35
N SER A 107 -7.27 5.54 4.02
CA SER A 107 -6.21 6.28 4.72
C SER A 107 -6.51 6.44 6.20
N SER A 108 -7.75 6.85 6.54
CA SER A 108 -8.18 7.00 7.93
C SER A 108 -8.22 5.66 8.68
N LEU A 109 -8.66 4.58 8.03
CA LEU A 109 -8.64 3.26 8.67
C LEU A 109 -7.21 2.78 8.90
N MET A 110 -6.33 2.97 7.91
CA MET A 110 -4.91 2.66 8.02
C MET A 110 -4.28 3.37 9.21
N ASP A 111 -4.51 4.67 9.36
CA ASP A 111 -3.99 5.44 10.50
C ASP A 111 -4.46 4.88 11.84
N SER A 112 -5.76 4.59 11.96
CA SER A 112 -6.33 3.98 13.17
C SER A 112 -5.66 2.66 13.52
N ARG A 113 -5.45 1.79 12.52
CA ARG A 113 -4.83 0.47 12.73
C ARG A 113 -3.34 0.56 13.04
N LEU A 114 -2.60 1.39 12.33
CA LEU A 114 -1.17 1.59 12.57
C LEU A 114 -0.93 2.17 13.97
N ASN A 115 -1.80 3.07 14.44
CA ASN A 115 -1.75 3.60 15.81
C ASN A 115 -2.13 2.54 16.86
N GLY A 116 -3.08 1.65 16.56
CA GLY A 116 -3.50 0.59 17.48
C GLY A 116 -2.52 -0.58 17.59
N LEU A 117 -1.75 -0.86 16.54
CA LEU A 117 -0.76 -1.95 16.50
C LEU A 117 0.57 -1.57 17.16
N PHE A 118 0.90 -0.29 17.18
CA PHE A 118 2.19 0.22 17.65
C PHE A 118 1.96 1.49 18.50
N PRO A 119 1.81 1.35 19.85
CA PRO A 119 1.62 2.47 20.77
C PRO A 119 2.87 3.33 20.94
#